data_AF-A0A928G8W2-F1
#
_entry.id   AF-A0A928G8W2-F1
#
_cell.length_a   1.000
_cell.length_b   1.000
_cell.length_c   1.000
_cell.angle_alpha   90.00
_cell.angle_beta   90.00
_cell.angle_gamma   90.00
#
_symmetry.space_group_name_H-M   'P 1'
#
loop_
_entity.id
_entity.type
_entity.pdbx_description
1 polymer ?
#
loop_
_entity_poly.entity_id
_entity_poly.type
_entity_poly.pdbx_seq_one_letter_code
_entity_poly.pdbx_strand_id
1 'polypeptide(L)'
;MVPSKSRPLGGCWKNSLDLYIMKGILDFLAELSQNNSREWFNANKEKYLQVREKFEAFAQQLIERISSWDEDVAASQLQVKDCTYRIYRDTRFSKNKEPYKTHM
;
A
#
# COMPACT_ATOMS: atom_id res chain seq x y z
N MET A 1 10.54 -6.12 32.71
CA MET A 1 9.28 -5.38 32.94
C MET A 1 9.39 -4.09 32.12
N VAL A 2 8.89 -4.09 30.89
CA VAL A 2 9.01 -2.92 29.99
C VAL A 2 7.83 -1.99 30.28
N PRO A 3 8.03 -0.69 30.55
CA PRO A 3 6.94 0.20 30.93
C PRO A 3 6.07 0.49 29.71
N SER A 4 4.77 0.18 29.80
CA SER A 4 3.81 0.45 28.71
C SER A 4 3.59 1.96 28.58
N LYS A 5 4.18 2.56 27.54
CA LYS A 5 3.83 3.92 27.12
C LYS A 5 2.38 3.89 26.62
N SER A 6 1.54 4.73 27.20
CA SER A 6 0.13 4.86 26.87
C SER A 6 -0.04 5.31 25.42
N ARG A 7 -0.78 4.53 24.62
CA ARG A 7 -1.14 4.86 23.23
C ARG A 7 -1.86 6.21 23.16
N PRO A 8 -1.43 7.17 22.31
CA PRO A 8 -2.18 8.40 22.12
C PRO A 8 -3.52 8.09 21.43
N LEU A 9 -4.60 8.14 22.21
CA LEU A 9 -5.95 8.16 21.67
C LEU A 9 -6.21 9.55 21.09
N GLY A 10 -6.28 9.65 19.76
CA GLY A 10 -6.81 10.83 19.08
C GLY A 10 -5.87 11.47 18.08
N GLY A 11 -5.98 11.02 16.83
CA GLY A 11 -5.62 11.80 15.65
C GLY A 11 -6.74 11.60 14.64
N CYS A 12 -7.47 12.66 14.34
CA CYS A 12 -8.68 12.62 13.51
C CYS A 12 -8.32 12.26 12.06
N TRP A 13 -8.61 11.03 11.63
CA TRP A 13 -8.51 10.59 10.23
C TRP A 13 -9.62 11.21 9.38
N LYS A 14 -9.66 12.54 9.23
CA LYS A 14 -10.70 13.24 8.46
C LYS A 14 -10.12 14.34 7.60
N ASN A 15 -9.14 14.00 6.76
CA ASN A 15 -8.76 14.87 5.66
C ASN A 15 -9.43 14.39 4.37
N SER A 16 -10.12 15.31 3.69
CA SER A 16 -10.79 15.03 2.41
C SER A 16 -9.82 14.56 1.32
N LEU A 17 -8.55 14.93 1.43
CA LEU A 17 -7.50 14.57 0.46
C LEU A 17 -7.09 13.10 0.60
N ASP A 18 -6.97 12.60 1.83
CA ASP A 18 -6.59 11.19 2.10
C ASP A 18 -7.67 10.23 1.60
N LEU A 19 -8.94 10.60 1.79
CA LEU A 19 -10.09 9.87 1.25
C LEU A 19 -10.06 9.81 -0.29
N TYR A 20 -9.70 10.91 -0.95
CA TYR A 20 -9.59 10.97 -2.41
C TYR A 20 -8.42 10.14 -2.94
N ILE A 21 -7.28 10.17 -2.25
CA ILE A 21 -6.10 9.37 -2.59
C ILE A 21 -6.42 7.88 -2.45
N MET A 22 -6.99 7.46 -1.31
CA MET A 22 -7.42 6.08 -1.07
C MET A 22 -8.42 5.61 -2.12
N LYS A 23 -9.41 6.45 -2.45
CA LYS A 23 -10.38 6.13 -3.50
C LYS A 23 -9.69 5.90 -4.85
N GLY A 24 -8.75 6.76 -5.25
CA GLY A 24 -8.02 6.60 -6.51
C GLY A 24 -7.19 5.32 -6.58
N ILE A 25 -6.60 4.90 -5.45
CA ILE A 25 -5.87 3.62 -5.36
C ILE A 25 -6.83 2.44 -5.53
N LEU A 26 -7.95 2.44 -4.80
CA LEU A 26 -8.96 1.39 -4.86
C LEU A 26 -9.64 1.30 -6.24
N ASP A 27 -9.93 2.44 -6.87
CA ASP A 27 -10.51 2.50 -8.21
C ASP A 27 -9.56 1.85 -9.24
N PHE A 28 -8.26 2.15 -9.17
CA PHE A 28 -7.27 1.51 -10.03
C PHE A 28 -7.20 -0.01 -9.82
N LEU A 29 -7.25 -0.47 -8.56
CA LEU A 29 -7.24 -1.91 -8.26
C LEU A 29 -8.52 -2.60 -8.77
N ALA A 30 -9.66 -1.94 -8.71
CA ALA A 30 -10.91 -2.44 -9.27
C ALA A 30 -10.86 -2.53 -10.80
N GLU A 31 -10.28 -1.54 -11.48
CA GLU A 31 -10.06 -1.57 -12.93
C GLU A 31 -9.07 -2.67 -13.33
N LEU A 32 -7.96 -2.82 -12.59
CA LEU A 32 -6.98 -3.87 -12.81
C LEU A 32 -7.58 -5.26 -12.61
N SER A 33 -8.46 -5.42 -11.62
CA SER A 33 -9.17 -6.68 -11.38
C SER A 33 -10.10 -7.07 -12.53
N GLN A 34 -10.67 -6.08 -13.23
CA GLN A 34 -11.53 -6.31 -14.40
C GLN A 34 -10.72 -6.54 -15.67
N ASN A 35 -9.54 -5.94 -15.78
CA ASN A 35 -8.72 -5.89 -16.99
C ASN A 35 -7.30 -6.43 -16.74
N ASN A 36 -7.18 -7.61 -16.12
CA ASN A 36 -5.90 -8.22 -15.71
C ASN A 36 -5.13 -8.82 -16.90
N SER A 37 -4.86 -8.02 -17.92
CA SER A 37 -4.08 -8.35 -19.11
C SER A 37 -2.83 -7.49 -19.21
N ARG A 38 -1.80 -7.99 -19.91
CA ARG A 38 -0.51 -7.27 -20.06
C ARG A 38 -0.68 -6.02 -20.91
N GLU A 39 -1.55 -6.10 -21.92
CA GLU A 39 -1.85 -5.03 -22.86
C GLU A 39 -2.50 -3.85 -22.13
N TRP A 40 -3.52 -4.14 -21.31
CA TRP A 40 -4.20 -3.12 -20.54
C TRP A 40 -3.27 -2.51 -19.48
N PHE A 41 -2.49 -3.34 -18.77
CA PHE A 41 -1.55 -2.84 -17.77
C PHE A 41 -0.47 -1.95 -18.39
N ASN A 42 0.07 -2.32 -19.55
CA ASN A 42 1.07 -1.52 -20.25
C ASN A 42 0.49 -0.16 -20.69
N ALA A 43 -0.76 -0.13 -21.17
CA ALA A 43 -1.45 1.11 -21.51
C ALA A 43 -1.72 1.99 -20.27
N ASN A 44 -1.92 1.39 -19.09
CA ASN A 44 -2.20 2.08 -17.83
C ASN A 44 -0.99 2.16 -16.90
N LYS A 45 0.22 1.89 -17.41
CA LYS A 45 1.44 1.78 -16.59
C LYS A 45 1.76 3.08 -15.86
N GLU A 46 1.53 4.22 -16.50
CA GLU A 46 1.74 5.53 -15.89
C GLU A 46 0.78 5.78 -14.72
N LYS A 47 -0.50 5.42 -14.89
CA LYS A 47 -1.51 5.45 -13.82
C LYS A 47 -1.10 4.56 -12.65
N TYR A 48 -0.59 3.36 -12.93
CA TYR A 48 -0.03 2.47 -11.91
C TYR A 48 1.12 3.12 -11.14
N LEU A 49 2.07 3.77 -11.80
CA LEU A 49 3.21 4.42 -11.14
C LEU A 49 2.73 5.54 -10.19
N GLN A 50 1.78 6.36 -10.63
CA GLN A 50 1.20 7.41 -9.79
C GLN A 50 0.43 6.85 -8.58
N VAL A 51 -0.32 5.76 -8.78
CA VAL A 51 -1.03 5.05 -7.70
C VAL A 51 -0.04 4.46 -6.70
N ARG A 52 1.04 3.85 -7.21
CA ARG A 52 2.09 3.24 -6.39
C ARG A 52 2.80 4.28 -5.52
N GLU A 53 3.17 5.43 -6.10
CA GLU A 53 3.80 6.52 -5.37
C GLU A 53 2.91 7.05 -4.23
N LYS A 54 1.62 7.24 -4.50
CA LYS A 54 0.65 7.66 -3.49
C LYS A 54 0.50 6.64 -2.36
N PHE A 55 0.48 5.34 -2.71
CA PHE A 55 0.42 4.27 -1.73
C PHE A 55 1.69 4.20 -0.89
N GLU A 56 2.87 4.33 -1.50
CA GLU A 56 4.15 4.35 -0.81
C GLU A 56 4.24 5.54 0.16
N ALA A 57 3.79 6.73 -0.25
CA ALA A 57 3.73 7.91 0.60
C ALA A 57 2.79 7.72 1.80
N PHE A 58 1.63 7.09 1.59
CA PHE A 58 0.70 6.77 2.67
C PHE A 58 1.30 5.75 3.65
N ALA A 59 1.93 4.69 3.14
CA ALA A 59 2.59 3.67 3.96
C ALA A 59 3.75 4.27 4.77
N GLN A 60 4.53 5.19 4.19
CA GLN A 60 5.59 5.90 4.91
C GLN A 60 5.03 6.70 6.09
N GLN A 61 3.98 7.48 5.87
CA GLN A 61 3.32 8.25 6.94
C GLN A 61 2.78 7.33 8.04
N LEU A 62 2.24 6.17 7.66
CA LEU A 62 1.76 5.19 8.62
C LEU A 62 2.91 4.61 9.46
N ILE A 63 4.01 4.23 8.83
CA ILE A 63 5.22 3.73 9.52
C ILE A 63 5.73 4.79 10.50
N GLU A 64 5.92 6.03 10.05
CA GLU A 64 6.39 7.13 10.91
C GLU A 64 5.45 7.37 12.10
N ARG A 65 4.14 7.33 11.86
CA ARG A 65 3.16 7.53 12.92
C ARG A 65 3.19 6.40 13.93
N ILE A 66 3.36 5.15 13.51
CA ILE A 66 3.48 4.00 14.42
C ILE A 66 4.80 4.07 15.19
N SER A 67 5.91 4.33 14.51
CA SER A 67 7.25 4.49 15.12
C SER A 67 7.30 5.60 16.17
N SER A 68 6.39 6.58 16.12
CA SER A 68 6.34 7.64 17.15
C SER A 68 5.90 7.17 18.54
N TRP A 69 5.26 6.00 18.65
CA TRP A 69 4.78 5.46 19.91
C TRP A 69 5.10 3.97 20.15
N ASP A 70 5.49 3.23 19.11
CA ASP A 70 5.92 1.83 19.20
C ASP A 70 7.45 1.73 19.02
N GLU A 71 8.16 1.39 20.10
CA GLU A 71 9.62 1.30 20.12
C GLU A 71 10.16 0.13 19.29
N ASP A 72 9.41 -0.98 19.19
CA ASP A 72 9.84 -2.14 18.40
C ASP A 72 9.80 -1.80 16.91
N VAL A 73 8.78 -1.06 16.47
CA VAL A 73 8.66 -0.58 15.08
C VAL A 73 9.73 0.46 14.76
N ALA A 74 10.00 1.38 15.69
CA ALA A 74 11.07 2.36 15.54
C ALA A 74 12.45 1.70 15.42
N ALA A 75 12.72 0.68 16.24
CA ALA A 75 13.98 -0.08 16.21
C ALA A 75 14.13 -0.95 14.95
N SER A 76 13.03 -1.38 14.34
CA SER A 76 13.01 -2.25 13.16
C SER A 76 13.45 -1.55 11.86
N GLN A 77 13.55 -0.22 11.84
CA GLN A 77 13.97 0.58 10.67
C GLN A 77 13.24 0.22 9.36
N LEU A 78 11.96 -0.19 9.47
CA LEU A 78 11.15 -0.66 8.35
C LEU A 78 11.14 0.36 7.21
N GLN A 79 11.38 -0.10 6.00
CA GLN A 79 11.20 0.68 4.80
C GLN A 79 9.88 0.30 4.15
N VAL A 80 9.23 1.24 3.45
CA VAL A 80 7.96 0.98 2.73
C VAL A 80 8.05 -0.25 1.85
N LYS A 81 9.15 -0.43 1.11
CA LYS A 81 9.37 -1.60 0.24
C LYS A 81 9.27 -2.94 0.96
N ASP A 82 9.56 -2.98 2.27
CA ASP A 82 9.52 -4.20 3.10
C ASP A 82 8.07 -4.51 3.52
N CYS A 83 7.19 -3.52 3.45
CA CYS A 83 5.76 -3.60 3.81
C CYS A 83 4.83 -3.69 2.59
N THR A 84 5.35 -3.57 1.37
CA THR A 84 4.55 -3.58 0.12
C THR A 84 4.80 -4.82 -0.74
N TYR A 85 3.79 -5.24 -1.50
CA TYR A 85 3.95 -6.35 -2.44
C TYR A 85 4.46 -5.93 -3.81
N ARG A 86 5.24 -6.81 -4.45
CA ARG A 86 5.50 -6.73 -5.89
C ARG A 86 4.23 -7.01 -6.68
N ILE A 87 3.88 -6.13 -7.61
CA ILE A 87 2.64 -6.22 -8.43
C ILE A 87 2.56 -7.47 -9.31
N TYR A 88 3.70 -8.00 -9.78
CA TYR A 88 3.73 -9.18 -10.65
C TYR A 88 3.44 -10.46 -9.86
N ARG A 89 2.49 -11.25 -10.35
CA ARG A 89 2.18 -12.58 -9.79
C ARG A 89 3.18 -13.61 -10.32
N ASP A 90 3.67 -14.48 -9.44
CA ASP A 90 4.33 -15.72 -9.89
C ASP A 90 3.25 -16.75 -10.22
N THR A 91 3.10 -17.06 -11.50
CA THR A 91 2.06 -17.94 -12.02
C THR A 91 2.56 -19.35 -12.30
N ARG A 92 3.84 -19.66 -12.10
CA ARG A 92 4.43 -20.96 -12.50
C ARG A 92 3.68 -22.13 -11.87
N PHE A 93 3.36 -22.03 -10.59
CA PHE A 93 2.71 -23.08 -9.81
C PHE A 93 1.25 -22.78 -9.43
N SER A 94 0.75 -21.59 -9.76
CA SER A 94 -0.63 -21.20 -9.43
C SER A 94 -1.62 -21.71 -10.46
N LYS A 95 -2.81 -22.12 -10.00
CA LYS A 95 -3.97 -22.38 -10.86
C LYS A 95 -4.49 -21.10 -11.51
N ASN A 96 -4.39 -19.97 -10.80
CA ASN A 96 -4.69 -18.66 -11.34
C ASN A 96 -3.47 -18.15 -12.12
N LYS A 97 -3.65 -17.92 -13.43
CA LYS A 97 -2.60 -17.47 -14.36
C LYS A 97 -2.62 -15.96 -14.64
N GLU A 98 -3.40 -15.20 -13.89
CA GLU A 98 -3.43 -13.74 -13.99
C GLU A 98 -2.01 -13.16 -13.80
N PRO A 99 -1.57 -12.25 -14.69
CA PRO A 99 -0.22 -11.69 -14.65
C PRO A 99 0.04 -10.78 -13.45
N TYR A 100 -0.99 -10.11 -12.94
CA TYR A 100 -0.86 -9.10 -11.89
C TYR A 100 -1.67 -9.44 -10.63
N LYS A 101 -1.20 -8.92 -9.50
CA LYS A 101 -1.93 -8.92 -8.23
C LYS A 101 -2.91 -7.75 -8.21
N THR A 102 -4.07 -7.98 -7.61
CA THR A 102 -5.14 -6.98 -7.41
C THR A 102 -5.10 -6.37 -6.00
N HIS A 103 -3.95 -6.46 -5.34
CA HIS A 103 -3.65 -5.88 -4.03
C HIS A 103 -2.22 -5.30 -4.06
N MET A 104 -1.99 -4.24 -3.28
CA MET A 104 -0.69 -3.57 -3.12
C MET A 104 -0.14 -3.79 -1.71
#